data_AF-A0A094KZL9-F1
#
_entry.id   AF-A0A094KZL9-F1
#
_cell.length_a   1.000
_cell.length_b   1.000
_cell.length_c   1.000
_cell.angle_alpha   90.00
_cell.angle_beta   90.00
_cell.angle_gamma   90.00
#
_symmetry.space_group_name_H-M   'P 1'
#
loop_
_entity.id
_entity.type
_entity.pdbx_description
1 polymer ?
#
loop_
_entity_poly.entity_id
_entity_poly.type
_entity_poly.pdbx_seq_one_letter_code
_entity_poly.pdbx_strand_id
1 'polypeptide(L)'
;MALVPASYVAVEQEGQMHNPDYPSTVLMQSYTLNVQVSRIEDRFGNWVEFTYESATMPVHTYTSSVTYGEKLLRIEANDGREIEFFYESGGQGSRISHIVADGKTWNYDYTVEFDAREQLDKDILTDVIRPDGKRWEFDLNFADYGGYQAGDGQNDCQVLNLPAKDSTLTHPNGAVFSLRQQLKQFGISEKPRSGSRCFSSMAVTQKTLSFNNEQLTWQYSYSQNAGSPKESTLSTSPAQALSGLPFTPSGYDLMDLRSTTVEAPDGSKTVHVFNRSHTALDSKPVATYWYDTNGTTLLRSKVLHYDVVAKSGSVGFQSCKPDVYPVLLIDGCGRIQQFGNADMHETHQYLATQTVRTHDGGAVSTYTTHYDDYNDYGKPLRVHEQSAQGSRYTRTTYQHDTQLWVL
;
A
#
# COMPACT_ATOMS: atom_id res chain seq x y z
N MET A 1 -8.71 -14.77 -39.17
CA MET A 1 -8.39 -16.12 -38.66
C MET A 1 -7.80 -15.91 -37.27
N ALA A 2 -8.63 -15.98 -36.24
CA ALA A 2 -8.23 -15.72 -34.86
C ALA A 2 -8.15 -17.05 -34.11
N LEU A 3 -7.03 -17.30 -33.45
CA LEU A 3 -6.79 -18.51 -32.67
C LEU A 3 -7.55 -18.40 -31.34
N VAL A 4 -8.36 -19.41 -31.03
CA VAL A 4 -9.18 -19.50 -29.82
C VAL A 4 -8.55 -20.57 -28.90
N PRO A 5 -8.23 -20.26 -27.63
CA PRO A 5 -7.77 -21.24 -26.65
C PRO A 5 -8.86 -22.29 -26.33
N ALA A 6 -8.46 -23.54 -26.09
CA ALA A 6 -9.32 -24.72 -26.08
C ALA A 6 -10.25 -24.90 -24.85
N SER A 7 -10.34 -23.93 -23.93
CA SER A 7 -11.01 -24.12 -22.63
C SER A 7 -12.26 -23.27 -22.37
N TYR A 8 -12.82 -22.60 -23.38
CA TYR A 8 -14.16 -21.99 -23.23
C TYR A 8 -15.28 -22.94 -23.69
N VAL A 9 -16.24 -23.17 -22.81
CA VAL A 9 -17.59 -23.59 -23.21
C VAL A 9 -18.23 -22.37 -23.91
N ALA A 10 -18.51 -22.51 -25.20
CA ALA A 10 -19.11 -21.45 -26.00
C ALA A 10 -20.59 -21.25 -25.60
N VAL A 11 -20.98 -19.98 -25.41
CA VAL A 11 -22.37 -19.54 -25.58
C VAL A 11 -22.34 -18.25 -26.40
N GLU A 12 -23.29 -18.15 -27.33
CA GLU A 12 -23.34 -17.17 -28.42
C GLU A 12 -23.23 -15.71 -27.95
N GLN A 13 -22.42 -14.94 -28.68
CA GLN A 13 -22.33 -13.49 -28.57
C GLN A 13 -23.61 -12.83 -29.10
N GLU A 14 -24.17 -11.90 -28.33
CA GLU A 14 -24.89 -10.75 -28.88
C GLU A 14 -24.35 -9.45 -28.24
N GLY A 15 -23.96 -8.49 -29.09
CA GLY A 15 -23.69 -7.09 -28.68
C GLY A 15 -24.98 -6.39 -28.23
N GLN A 16 -25.02 -5.19 -27.68
CA GLN A 16 -24.20 -4.00 -27.94
C GLN A 16 -24.56 -2.87 -26.95
N MET A 17 -23.81 -1.76 -27.06
CA MET A 17 -24.06 -0.35 -26.69
C MET A 17 -25.37 0.05 -25.98
N HIS A 18 -25.22 0.83 -24.92
CA HIS A 18 -26.28 1.42 -24.09
C HIS A 18 -27.18 2.40 -24.88
N ASN A 19 -28.45 2.03 -25.07
CA ASN A 19 -29.55 2.93 -25.44
C ASN A 19 -30.35 3.28 -24.17
N PRO A 20 -30.66 4.56 -23.88
CA PRO A 20 -31.27 5.00 -22.62
C PRO A 20 -32.77 4.68 -22.41
N ASP A 21 -33.46 4.02 -23.34
CA ASP A 21 -34.94 3.88 -23.31
C ASP A 21 -35.53 2.56 -22.74
N TYR A 22 -34.76 1.67 -22.10
CA TYR A 22 -35.33 0.42 -21.54
C TYR A 22 -35.56 0.44 -20.00
N PRO A 23 -36.77 0.12 -19.50
CA PRO A 23 -37.13 0.17 -18.07
C PRO A 23 -36.78 -1.10 -17.26
N SER A 24 -35.80 -1.90 -17.68
CA SER A 24 -35.34 -3.05 -16.88
C SER A 24 -33.87 -3.35 -17.12
N THR A 25 -33.08 -3.22 -16.05
CA THR A 25 -31.69 -3.67 -15.97
C THR A 25 -31.63 -5.19 -16.14
N VAL A 26 -31.24 -5.66 -17.33
CA VAL A 26 -30.81 -7.05 -17.51
C VAL A 26 -29.44 -7.18 -16.86
N LEU A 27 -29.33 -7.98 -15.81
CA LEU A 27 -28.07 -8.30 -15.15
C LEU A 27 -27.13 -8.97 -16.16
N MET A 28 -26.01 -8.32 -16.48
CA MET A 28 -24.93 -8.94 -17.26
C MET A 28 -24.34 -10.09 -16.45
N GLN A 29 -24.12 -11.24 -17.09
CA GLN A 29 -23.32 -12.31 -16.50
C GLN A 29 -21.91 -11.78 -16.24
N SER A 30 -21.49 -11.76 -14.98
CA SER A 30 -20.11 -11.49 -14.61
C SER A 30 -19.33 -12.80 -14.55
N TYR A 31 -18.14 -12.82 -15.14
CA TYR A 31 -17.17 -13.90 -15.00
C TYR A 31 -16.05 -13.43 -14.07
N THR A 32 -15.63 -14.27 -13.14
CA THR A 32 -14.37 -14.08 -12.41
C THR A 32 -13.27 -14.82 -13.16
N LEU A 33 -12.31 -14.08 -13.70
CA LEU A 33 -11.13 -14.64 -14.33
C LEU A 33 -9.95 -14.51 -13.35
N ASN A 34 -9.43 -15.64 -12.88
CA ASN A 34 -8.15 -15.66 -12.17
C ASN A 34 -7.05 -15.79 -13.23
N VAL A 35 -6.33 -14.70 -13.49
CA VAL A 35 -5.23 -14.69 -14.45
C VAL A 35 -3.93 -15.00 -13.73
N GLN A 36 -3.25 -16.05 -14.16
CA GLN A 36 -1.91 -16.39 -13.71
C GLN A 36 -0.91 -16.23 -14.85
N VAL A 37 0.32 -15.90 -14.49
CA VAL A 37 1.40 -15.71 -15.47
C VAL A 37 1.90 -17.09 -15.87
N SER A 38 1.75 -17.49 -17.13
CA SER A 38 2.35 -18.73 -17.62
C SER A 38 3.78 -18.54 -18.09
N ARG A 39 4.12 -17.35 -18.62
CA ARG A 39 5.47 -17.03 -19.12
C ARG A 39 5.73 -15.53 -19.10
N ILE A 40 6.97 -15.16 -18.81
CA ILE A 40 7.50 -13.80 -19.01
C ILE A 40 8.67 -13.93 -19.97
N GLU A 41 8.68 -13.11 -21.02
CA GLU A 41 9.77 -13.05 -21.99
C GLU A 41 10.19 -11.58 -22.19
N ASP A 42 11.49 -11.35 -22.17
CA ASP A 42 12.06 -10.04 -22.49
C ASP A 42 12.32 -9.86 -23.98
N ARG A 43 12.64 -8.63 -24.39
CA ARG A 43 12.92 -8.29 -25.81
C ARG A 43 14.15 -8.98 -26.41
N PHE A 44 14.97 -9.62 -25.58
CA PHE A 44 16.17 -10.33 -26.01
C PHE A 44 15.93 -11.85 -26.11
N GLY A 45 14.70 -12.31 -25.87
CA GLY A 45 14.31 -13.72 -25.93
C GLY A 45 14.66 -14.51 -24.66
N ASN A 46 15.04 -13.83 -23.56
CA ASN A 46 15.14 -14.48 -22.26
C ASN A 46 13.75 -14.71 -21.72
N TRP A 47 13.45 -15.93 -21.29
CA TRP A 47 12.14 -16.26 -20.75
C TRP A 47 12.20 -17.08 -19.48
N VAL A 48 11.16 -16.92 -18.67
CA VAL A 48 10.82 -17.79 -17.55
C VAL A 48 9.39 -18.28 -17.70
N GLU A 49 9.15 -19.56 -17.45
CA GLU A 49 7.87 -20.24 -17.54
C GLU A 49 7.44 -20.74 -16.15
N PHE A 50 6.13 -20.74 -15.90
CA PHE A 50 5.53 -21.03 -14.61
C PHE A 50 4.58 -22.22 -14.76
N THR A 51 4.76 -23.23 -13.91
CA THR A 51 3.88 -24.41 -13.88
C THR A 51 3.07 -24.41 -12.60
N TYR A 52 1.77 -24.66 -12.71
CA TYR A 52 0.84 -24.66 -11.59
C TYR A 52 0.10 -26.00 -11.46
N GLU A 53 -0.35 -26.31 -10.25
CA GLU A 53 -1.23 -27.44 -9.93
C GLU A 53 -2.49 -26.95 -9.22
N SER A 54 -3.64 -27.59 -9.46
CA SER A 54 -4.88 -27.27 -8.76
C SER A 54 -4.74 -27.43 -7.23
N ALA A 55 -5.29 -26.47 -6.50
CA ALA A 55 -5.27 -26.41 -5.05
C ALA A 55 -6.68 -26.27 -4.48
N THR A 56 -6.92 -26.97 -3.37
CA THR A 56 -8.16 -26.84 -2.60
C THR A 56 -8.01 -25.69 -1.62
N MET A 57 -8.94 -24.73 -1.64
CA MET A 57 -8.99 -23.66 -0.65
C MET A 57 -9.47 -24.19 0.71
N PRO A 58 -9.04 -23.57 1.83
CA PRO A 58 -9.66 -23.77 3.14
C PRO A 58 -11.18 -23.74 3.09
N VAL A 59 -11.80 -24.61 3.90
CA VAL A 59 -13.23 -24.54 4.20
C VAL A 59 -13.45 -23.34 5.11
N HIS A 60 -14.03 -22.26 4.60
CA HIS A 60 -14.65 -21.28 5.49
C HIS A 60 -15.89 -21.89 6.12
N THR A 61 -16.20 -21.51 7.36
CA THR A 61 -17.32 -22.00 8.20
C THR A 61 -18.71 -21.88 7.58
N TYR A 62 -18.82 -21.36 6.35
CA TYR A 62 -20.07 -21.10 5.64
C TYR A 62 -20.15 -21.72 4.22
N THR A 63 -19.13 -22.45 3.73
CA THR A 63 -19.19 -23.13 2.42
C THR A 63 -18.38 -24.41 2.40
N SER A 64 -18.81 -25.43 1.65
CA SER A 64 -18.02 -26.65 1.37
C SER A 64 -16.63 -26.33 0.79
N SER A 65 -15.67 -27.26 0.87
CA SER A 65 -14.35 -27.12 0.22
C SER A 65 -14.53 -26.76 -1.25
N VAL A 66 -13.88 -25.69 -1.69
CA VAL A 66 -13.93 -25.26 -3.10
C VAL A 66 -12.52 -25.27 -3.69
N THR A 67 -12.35 -25.93 -4.83
CA THR A 67 -11.07 -26.01 -5.55
C THR A 67 -10.92 -24.78 -6.46
N TYR A 68 -10.46 -23.66 -5.90
CA TYR A 68 -10.24 -22.42 -6.66
C TYR A 68 -8.89 -21.74 -6.37
N GLY A 69 -7.86 -22.52 -6.03
CA GLY A 69 -6.47 -22.03 -6.03
C GLY A 69 -5.62 -22.83 -7.02
N GLU A 70 -4.49 -22.28 -7.46
CA GLU A 70 -3.42 -23.09 -8.05
C GLU A 70 -2.13 -22.85 -7.26
N LYS A 71 -1.39 -23.92 -6.99
CA LYS A 71 -0.06 -23.91 -6.38
C LYS A 71 0.97 -23.75 -7.48
N LEU A 72 1.88 -22.78 -7.32
CA LEU A 72 3.05 -22.70 -8.18
C LEU A 72 3.96 -23.88 -7.86
N LEU A 73 4.18 -24.78 -8.80
CA LEU A 73 5.06 -25.93 -8.64
C LEU A 73 6.48 -25.64 -9.11
N ARG A 74 6.61 -24.86 -10.18
CA ARG A 74 7.89 -24.68 -10.86
C ARG A 74 8.01 -23.34 -11.55
N ILE A 75 9.22 -22.78 -11.51
CA ILE A 75 9.69 -21.71 -12.41
C ILE A 75 10.91 -22.23 -13.17
N GLU A 76 10.86 -22.24 -14.49
CA GLU A 76 11.98 -22.67 -15.34
C GLU A 76 12.40 -21.56 -16.30
N ALA A 77 13.71 -21.40 -16.49
CA ALA A 77 14.29 -20.40 -17.38
C ALA A 77 14.83 -21.04 -18.66
N ASN A 78 14.90 -20.25 -19.74
CA ASN A 78 15.42 -20.68 -21.04
C ASN A 78 16.91 -21.11 -21.04
N ASP A 79 17.63 -20.79 -19.97
CA ASP A 79 19.03 -21.18 -19.74
C ASP A 79 19.19 -22.44 -18.87
N GLY A 80 18.08 -23.11 -18.54
CA GLY A 80 18.07 -24.37 -17.79
C GLY A 80 18.09 -24.22 -16.27
N ARG A 81 18.06 -23.00 -15.73
CA ARG A 81 17.86 -22.79 -14.28
C ARG A 81 16.40 -23.07 -13.91
N GLU A 82 16.21 -23.68 -12.74
CA GLU A 82 14.91 -24.11 -12.24
C GLU A 82 14.75 -23.81 -10.75
N ILE A 83 13.51 -23.51 -10.35
CA ILE A 83 13.05 -23.43 -8.97
C ILE A 83 11.82 -24.33 -8.83
N GLU A 84 11.87 -25.29 -7.94
CA GLU A 84 10.77 -26.19 -7.58
C GLU A 84 10.21 -25.84 -6.21
N PHE A 85 8.89 -25.95 -6.06
CA PHE A 85 8.15 -25.64 -4.85
C PHE A 85 7.45 -26.88 -4.32
N PHE A 86 7.66 -27.17 -3.04
CA PHE A 86 7.08 -28.33 -2.37
C PHE A 86 6.17 -27.84 -1.25
N TYR A 87 5.04 -28.53 -1.09
CA TYR A 87 3.99 -28.14 -0.17
C TYR A 87 3.71 -29.22 0.87
N GLU A 88 3.24 -28.80 2.04
CA GLU A 88 2.75 -29.65 3.11
C GLU A 88 1.36 -29.18 3.58
N SER A 89 0.74 -29.92 4.50
CA SER A 89 -0.49 -29.48 5.16
C SER A 89 -0.19 -28.44 6.24
N GLY A 90 -0.83 -27.29 6.17
CA GLY A 90 -0.87 -26.24 7.20
C GLY A 90 -2.18 -26.23 7.98
N GLY A 91 -2.42 -25.16 8.73
CA GLY A 91 -3.58 -25.00 9.61
C GLY A 91 -4.92 -24.88 8.88
N GLN A 92 -4.94 -24.24 7.71
CA GLN A 92 -6.18 -24.05 6.93
C GLN A 92 -6.05 -24.50 5.46
N GLY A 93 -4.88 -24.94 5.01
CA GLY A 93 -4.68 -25.33 3.62
C GLY A 93 -3.29 -25.92 3.42
N SER A 94 -2.80 -25.88 2.19
CA SER A 94 -1.39 -26.22 1.95
C SER A 94 -0.51 -24.99 2.08
N ARG A 95 0.68 -25.19 2.63
CA ARG A 95 1.75 -24.18 2.73
C ARG A 95 3.04 -24.73 2.14
N ILE A 96 3.97 -23.86 1.77
CA ILE A 96 5.26 -24.26 1.21
C ILE A 96 6.07 -24.91 2.34
N SER A 97 6.58 -26.12 2.14
CA SER A 97 7.50 -26.76 3.09
C SER A 97 8.95 -26.45 2.76
N HIS A 98 9.30 -26.51 1.48
CA HIS A 98 10.63 -26.19 0.99
C HIS A 98 10.61 -25.78 -0.48
N ILE A 99 11.69 -25.11 -0.90
CA ILE A 99 11.99 -24.89 -2.31
C ILE A 99 13.34 -25.49 -2.66
N VAL A 100 13.48 -25.94 -3.90
CA VAL A 100 14.77 -26.39 -4.46
C VAL A 100 15.13 -25.50 -5.63
N ALA A 101 16.34 -24.96 -5.62
CA ALA A 101 16.88 -24.19 -6.74
C ALA A 101 18.38 -24.47 -6.86
N ASP A 102 18.88 -24.75 -8.07
CA ASP A 102 20.32 -25.00 -8.29
C ASP A 102 20.89 -26.10 -7.36
N GLY A 103 20.13 -27.19 -7.16
CA GLY A 103 20.50 -28.31 -6.29
C GLY A 103 20.58 -27.98 -4.80
N LYS A 104 20.10 -26.80 -4.39
CA LYS A 104 20.09 -26.31 -3.02
C LYS A 104 18.66 -26.27 -2.48
N THR A 105 18.50 -26.55 -1.20
CA THR A 105 17.18 -26.60 -0.54
C THR A 105 17.06 -25.51 0.50
N TRP A 106 15.95 -24.77 0.48
CA TRP A 106 15.53 -23.87 1.55
C TRP A 106 14.28 -24.44 2.19
N ASN A 107 14.29 -24.62 3.51
CA ASN A 107 13.14 -25.13 4.26
C ASN A 107 12.43 -23.98 4.97
N TYR A 108 11.12 -24.09 5.13
CA TYR A 108 10.26 -23.09 5.76
C TYR A 108 9.54 -23.75 6.94
N ASP A 109 9.75 -23.21 8.15
CA ASP A 109 9.04 -23.66 9.35
C ASP A 109 7.97 -22.65 9.74
N TYR A 110 6.89 -23.17 10.34
CA TYR A 110 5.72 -22.40 10.69
C TYR A 110 5.15 -22.84 12.04
N THR A 111 4.54 -21.89 12.74
CA THR A 111 3.58 -22.16 13.81
C THR A 111 2.15 -21.96 13.32
N VAL A 112 1.19 -22.48 14.06
CA VAL A 112 -0.23 -22.30 13.78
C VAL A 112 -0.85 -21.55 14.95
N GLU A 113 -1.50 -20.42 14.66
CA GLU A 113 -2.14 -19.57 15.67
C GLU A 113 -3.61 -19.32 15.32
N PHE A 114 -4.50 -19.49 16.30
CA PHE A 114 -5.93 -19.26 16.10
C PHE A 114 -6.27 -17.77 16.15
N ASP A 115 -6.76 -17.19 15.04
CA ASP A 115 -7.32 -15.84 15.02
C ASP A 115 -8.79 -15.87 15.43
N ALA A 116 -9.07 -15.46 16.66
CA ALA A 116 -10.43 -15.44 17.21
C ALA A 116 -11.39 -14.47 16.49
N ARG A 117 -10.91 -13.50 15.70
CA ARG A 117 -11.81 -12.58 14.95
C ARG A 117 -12.30 -13.21 13.67
N GLU A 118 -11.39 -13.87 12.96
CA GLU A 118 -11.69 -14.57 11.71
C GLU A 118 -12.15 -16.01 11.96
N GLN A 119 -12.05 -16.50 13.20
CA GLN A 119 -12.40 -17.86 13.63
C GLN A 119 -11.69 -18.92 12.79
N LEU A 120 -10.39 -18.71 12.52
CA LEU A 120 -9.57 -19.59 11.71
C LEU A 120 -8.13 -19.68 12.21
N ASP A 121 -7.48 -20.78 11.89
CA ASP A 121 -6.06 -20.99 12.16
C ASP A 121 -5.19 -20.30 11.09
N LYS A 122 -4.19 -19.52 11.51
CA LYS A 122 -3.23 -18.84 10.62
C LYS A 122 -1.89 -19.54 10.72
N ASP A 123 -1.32 -19.89 9.56
CA ASP A 123 0.06 -20.33 9.45
C ASP A 123 0.99 -19.11 9.55
N ILE A 124 1.84 -19.08 10.58
CA ILE A 124 2.80 -18.00 10.82
C ILE A 124 4.20 -18.54 10.53
N LEU A 125 4.89 -17.95 9.55
CA LEU A 125 6.27 -18.32 9.22
C LEU A 125 7.20 -17.97 10.39
N THR A 126 7.95 -18.95 10.90
CA THR A 126 8.92 -18.75 11.99
C THR A 126 10.35 -18.85 11.51
N ASP A 127 10.64 -19.67 10.49
CA ASP A 127 12.02 -19.86 10.05
C ASP A 127 12.13 -20.04 8.54
N VAL A 128 13.25 -19.55 7.98
CA VAL A 128 13.71 -19.92 6.63
C VAL A 128 15.13 -20.47 6.76
N ILE A 129 15.25 -21.79 6.69
CA ILE A 129 16.51 -22.52 6.81
C ILE A 129 17.18 -22.58 5.43
N ARG A 130 18.40 -22.08 5.35
CA ARG A 130 19.23 -22.07 4.15
C ARG A 130 19.92 -23.43 3.92
N PRO A 131 20.45 -23.66 2.71
CA PRO A 131 21.22 -24.86 2.39
C PRO A 131 22.47 -25.09 3.26
N ASP A 132 23.01 -24.03 3.88
CA ASP A 132 24.15 -24.09 4.79
C ASP A 132 23.74 -24.32 6.26
N GLY A 133 22.47 -24.61 6.52
CA GLY A 133 21.91 -24.86 7.85
C GLY A 133 21.69 -23.60 8.70
N LYS A 134 22.11 -22.43 8.23
CA LYS A 134 21.79 -21.15 8.89
C LYS A 134 20.36 -20.76 8.57
N ARG A 135 19.73 -19.94 9.41
CA ARG A 135 18.30 -19.60 9.22
C ARG A 135 18.00 -18.13 9.46
N TRP A 136 16.98 -17.65 8.77
CA TRP A 136 16.24 -16.47 9.20
C TRP A 136 15.24 -16.92 10.26
N GLU A 137 15.12 -16.19 11.36
CA GLU A 137 14.11 -16.44 12.39
C GLU A 137 13.16 -15.25 12.47
N PHE A 138 11.87 -15.52 12.63
CA PHE A 138 10.79 -14.56 12.56
C PHE A 138 9.92 -14.69 13.83
N ASP A 139 9.76 -13.57 14.54
CA ASP A 139 8.76 -13.42 15.60
C ASP A 139 7.84 -12.27 15.18
N LEU A 140 6.71 -12.61 14.55
CA LEU A 140 5.86 -11.68 13.81
C LEU A 140 4.53 -11.47 14.53
N ASN A 141 4.49 -10.47 15.41
CA ASN A 141 3.28 -10.10 16.14
C ASN A 141 2.33 -9.17 15.34
N PHE A 142 2.34 -9.26 14.00
CA PHE A 142 1.53 -8.40 13.12
C PHE A 142 0.04 -8.77 13.09
N ALA A 143 -0.28 -10.04 13.42
CA ALA A 143 -1.61 -10.59 13.23
C ALA A 143 -2.65 -10.02 14.19
N ASP A 144 -2.30 -9.64 15.42
CA ASP A 144 -3.28 -9.27 16.47
C ASP A 144 -4.16 -8.03 16.18
N TYR A 145 -3.90 -7.24 15.13
CA TYR A 145 -4.61 -5.96 14.90
C TYR A 145 -5.14 -5.74 13.47
N GLY A 146 -5.36 -6.80 12.68
CA GLY A 146 -6.05 -6.74 11.38
C GLY A 146 -7.50 -6.24 11.46
N GLY A 147 -7.69 -4.98 11.84
CA GLY A 147 -8.98 -4.36 12.12
C GLY A 147 -9.25 -4.26 13.61
N TYR A 148 -8.56 -3.35 14.31
CA TYR A 148 -9.14 -2.80 15.53
C TYR A 148 -10.50 -2.18 15.16
N GLN A 149 -11.58 -2.90 15.47
CA GLN A 149 -12.93 -2.36 15.36
C GLN A 149 -13.13 -1.48 16.58
N ALA A 150 -12.97 -0.19 16.37
CA ALA A 150 -13.47 0.81 17.29
C ALA A 150 -14.96 0.52 17.47
N GLY A 151 -15.37 -0.01 18.64
CA GLY A 151 -16.78 -0.25 18.91
C GLY A 151 -17.61 1.00 18.63
N ASP A 152 -18.90 0.83 18.30
CA ASP A 152 -19.81 1.87 17.77
C ASP A 152 -19.93 3.17 18.61
N GLY A 153 -19.32 3.21 19.81
CA GLY A 153 -19.22 4.39 20.68
C GLY A 153 -17.83 5.02 20.77
N GLN A 154 -16.90 4.73 19.85
CA GLN A 154 -15.59 5.37 19.83
C GLN A 154 -15.66 6.76 19.23
N ASN A 155 -15.56 7.71 20.15
CA ASN A 155 -15.89 9.09 19.96
C ASN A 155 -14.73 9.82 19.29
N ASP A 156 -15.01 10.44 18.15
CA ASP A 156 -14.40 11.69 17.68
C ASP A 156 -12.97 12.00 18.18
N CYS A 157 -11.96 11.30 17.65
CA CYS A 157 -10.54 11.48 18.03
C CYS A 157 -10.16 11.06 19.47
N GLN A 158 -10.84 10.08 20.07
CA GLN A 158 -10.43 9.47 21.33
C GLN A 158 -9.22 8.56 21.14
N VAL A 159 -8.13 8.86 21.86
CA VAL A 159 -6.89 8.07 21.82
C VAL A 159 -7.07 6.78 22.61
N LEU A 160 -6.79 5.66 21.97
CA LEU A 160 -6.73 4.36 22.63
C LEU A 160 -5.29 4.01 22.94
N ASN A 161 -5.02 3.75 24.20
CA ASN A 161 -3.71 3.33 24.65
C ASN A 161 -3.64 1.81 24.72
N LEU A 162 -3.52 1.16 23.56
CA LEU A 162 -3.22 -0.26 23.50
C LEU A 162 -1.72 -0.47 23.71
N PRO A 163 -1.30 -1.60 24.34
CA PRO A 163 0.09 -1.96 24.46
C PRO A 163 0.77 -2.00 23.08
N ALA A 164 2.04 -1.58 23.03
CA ALA A 164 2.84 -1.76 21.83
C ALA A 164 3.10 -3.26 21.58
N LYS A 165 3.28 -3.63 20.32
CA LYS A 165 3.77 -4.95 19.91
C LYS A 165 5.13 -4.82 19.28
N ASP A 166 5.94 -5.82 19.54
CA ASP A 166 7.28 -5.94 19.00
C ASP A 166 7.30 -7.12 18.03
N SER A 167 7.96 -6.97 16.89
CA SER A 167 8.24 -8.06 15.96
C SER A 167 9.73 -8.08 15.68
N THR A 168 10.31 -9.26 15.59
CA THR A 168 11.74 -9.43 15.36
C THR A 168 12.04 -10.31 14.15
N LEU A 169 13.16 -10.02 13.50
CA LEU A 169 13.73 -10.77 12.41
C LEU A 169 15.21 -10.97 12.68
N THR A 170 15.65 -12.20 12.86
CA THR A 170 17.06 -12.55 13.03
C THR A 170 17.64 -13.01 11.71
N HIS A 171 18.69 -12.35 11.23
CA HIS A 171 19.46 -12.74 10.07
C HIS A 171 20.30 -13.99 10.37
N PRO A 172 20.53 -14.88 9.38
CA PRO A 172 21.43 -16.06 9.46
C PRO A 172 22.85 -15.83 10.01
N ASN A 173 23.28 -14.58 10.16
CA ASN A 173 24.62 -14.18 10.59
C ASN A 173 24.57 -13.35 11.90
N GLY A 174 23.42 -13.35 12.61
CA GLY A 174 23.29 -12.78 13.94
C GLY A 174 22.81 -11.33 14.01
N ALA A 175 22.61 -10.64 12.88
CA ALA A 175 21.97 -9.32 12.90
C ALA A 175 20.48 -9.46 13.27
N VAL A 176 19.98 -8.65 14.20
CA VAL A 176 18.59 -8.68 14.65
C VAL A 176 17.92 -7.36 14.28
N PHE A 177 16.86 -7.45 13.50
CA PHE A 177 15.97 -6.34 13.21
C PHE A 177 14.74 -6.43 14.12
N SER A 178 14.32 -5.31 14.71
CA SER A 178 13.07 -5.27 15.48
C SER A 178 12.24 -4.06 15.11
N LEU A 179 10.92 -4.26 15.09
CA LEU A 179 9.92 -3.22 14.86
C LEU A 179 8.98 -3.19 16.04
N ARG A 180 8.87 -2.03 16.68
CA ARG A 180 7.81 -1.74 17.64
C ARG A 180 6.69 -0.99 16.94
N GLN A 181 5.47 -1.48 17.07
CA GLN A 181 4.27 -0.85 16.55
C GLN A 181 3.29 -0.57 17.68
N GLN A 182 2.55 0.53 17.55
CA GLN A 182 1.49 0.88 18.48
C GLN A 182 0.35 1.53 17.71
N LEU A 183 -0.88 1.36 18.19
CA LEU A 183 -2.01 2.08 17.65
C LEU A 183 -1.78 3.59 17.79
N LYS A 184 -1.89 4.32 16.69
CA LYS A 184 -1.87 5.78 16.65
C LYS A 184 -3.14 6.29 15.99
N GLN A 185 -3.55 7.47 16.39
CA GLN A 185 -4.73 8.13 15.86
C GLN A 185 -4.34 9.33 15.00
N PHE A 186 -5.01 9.47 13.87
CA PHE A 186 -4.73 10.47 12.87
C PHE A 186 -5.99 11.26 12.56
N GLY A 187 -5.93 12.58 12.74
CA GLY A 187 -7.00 13.48 12.34
C GLY A 187 -7.13 13.61 10.82
N ILE A 188 -8.36 13.84 10.39
CA ILE A 188 -8.78 14.24 9.05
C ILE A 188 -9.44 15.61 9.19
N SER A 189 -9.05 16.58 8.37
CA SER A 189 -9.69 17.91 8.30
C SER A 189 -10.67 17.99 7.13
N GLU A 190 -11.51 19.03 7.09
CA GLU A 190 -12.50 19.27 6.03
C GLU A 190 -13.48 18.10 5.76
N LYS A 191 -13.60 17.17 6.71
CA LYS A 191 -14.48 16.03 6.56
C LYS A 191 -15.95 16.49 6.57
N PRO A 192 -16.83 15.91 5.72
CA PRO A 192 -18.27 16.09 5.84
C PRO A 192 -18.78 15.74 7.24
N ARG A 193 -19.93 16.29 7.61
CA ARG A 193 -20.51 16.29 8.96
C ARG A 193 -21.07 14.94 9.47
N SER A 194 -20.40 13.84 9.13
CA SER A 194 -20.83 12.49 9.47
C SER A 194 -19.63 11.58 9.72
N GLY A 195 -19.63 10.93 10.89
CA GLY A 195 -18.61 9.96 11.30
C GLY A 195 -17.38 10.59 11.97
N SER A 196 -16.46 9.76 12.44
CA SER A 196 -15.26 10.22 13.16
C SER A 196 -14.34 11.06 12.26
N ARG A 197 -13.87 12.21 12.74
CA ARG A 197 -12.80 13.02 12.08
C ARG A 197 -11.40 12.51 12.37
N CYS A 198 -11.28 11.31 12.93
CA CYS A 198 -10.03 10.61 13.13
C CYS A 198 -10.15 9.14 12.73
N PHE A 199 -9.06 8.57 12.26
CA PHE A 199 -8.92 7.12 12.09
C PHE A 199 -7.73 6.62 12.91
N SER A 200 -7.73 5.33 13.19
CA SER A 200 -6.65 4.66 13.93
C SER A 200 -5.90 3.72 13.00
N SER A 201 -4.58 3.66 13.14
CA SER A 201 -3.73 2.72 12.40
C SER A 201 -2.57 2.27 13.27
N MET A 202 -2.09 1.05 13.05
CA MET A 202 -0.88 0.56 13.68
C MET A 202 0.31 1.28 13.04
N ALA A 203 1.01 2.07 13.84
CA ALA A 203 2.13 2.86 13.37
C ALA A 203 3.42 2.35 14.01
N VAL A 204 4.50 2.29 13.22
CA VAL A 204 5.84 2.01 13.74
C VAL A 204 6.23 3.14 14.67
N THR A 205 6.62 2.83 15.91
CA THR A 205 7.13 3.82 16.88
C THR A 205 8.63 3.70 17.08
N GLN A 206 9.19 2.51 16.87
CA GLN A 206 10.62 2.28 16.96
C GLN A 206 11.05 1.22 15.95
N LYS A 207 12.23 1.41 15.38
CA LYS A 207 12.94 0.42 14.56
C LYS A 207 14.33 0.24 15.16
N THR A 208 14.76 -1.00 15.36
CA THR A 208 16.11 -1.30 15.83
C THR A 208 16.80 -2.26 14.89
N LEU A 209 18.09 -2.06 14.67
CA LEU A 209 18.98 -3.00 13.98
C LEU A 209 20.20 -3.22 14.86
N SER A 210 20.34 -4.43 15.39
CA SER A 210 21.44 -4.84 16.25
C SER A 210 22.37 -5.78 15.49
N PHE A 211 23.66 -5.46 15.41
CA PHE A 211 24.67 -6.28 14.74
C PHE A 211 26.06 -5.93 15.28
N ASN A 212 26.98 -6.89 15.35
CA ASN A 212 28.36 -6.66 15.80
C ASN A 212 28.49 -5.92 17.15
N ASN A 213 27.58 -6.18 18.10
CA ASN A 213 27.45 -5.46 19.38
C ASN A 213 27.12 -3.96 19.27
N GLU A 214 26.77 -3.47 18.08
CA GLU A 214 26.19 -2.15 17.86
C GLU A 214 24.68 -2.26 17.75
N GLN A 215 23.99 -1.17 18.11
CA GLN A 215 22.54 -1.06 17.98
C GLN A 215 22.18 0.29 17.37
N LEU A 216 21.60 0.24 16.18
CA LEU A 216 21.03 1.39 15.51
C LEU A 216 19.54 1.48 15.86
N THR A 217 19.12 2.60 16.44
CA THR A 217 17.72 2.84 16.80
C THR A 217 17.17 4.04 16.05
N TRP A 218 16.04 3.84 15.38
CA TRP A 218 15.23 4.93 14.83
C TRP A 218 13.96 5.08 15.64
N GLN A 219 13.61 6.31 15.99
CA GLN A 219 12.39 6.64 16.70
C GLN A 219 11.41 7.36 15.79
N TYR A 220 10.13 6.99 15.86
CA TYR A 220 9.07 7.54 15.05
C TYR A 220 8.05 8.21 15.96
N SER A 221 7.82 9.50 15.73
CA SER A 221 6.76 10.26 16.39
C SER A 221 5.78 10.84 15.38
N TYR A 222 4.53 10.97 15.79
CA TYR A 222 3.42 11.41 14.94
C TYR A 222 2.77 12.61 15.61
N SER A 223 2.37 13.61 14.84
CA SER A 223 1.75 14.83 15.37
C SER A 223 0.47 14.56 16.16
N GLN A 224 -0.26 13.47 15.85
CA GLN A 224 -1.51 13.02 16.48
C GLN A 224 -2.53 14.14 16.74
N ASN A 225 -2.47 15.20 15.93
CA ASN A 225 -3.36 16.33 16.03
C ASN A 225 -4.78 15.91 15.62
N ALA A 226 -5.78 16.28 16.40
CA ALA A 226 -7.18 15.95 16.12
C ALA A 226 -7.67 16.64 14.84
N GLY A 227 -8.58 15.98 14.12
CA GLY A 227 -9.14 16.45 12.85
C GLY A 227 -10.14 17.61 13.00
N SER A 228 -10.80 17.99 11.90
CA SER A 228 -11.76 19.10 11.83
C SER A 228 -12.87 18.80 10.80
N PRO A 229 -14.13 19.25 10.99
CA PRO A 229 -14.66 20.00 12.15
C PRO A 229 -14.91 19.10 13.36
N LYS A 230 -14.83 19.65 14.59
CA LYS A 230 -15.32 18.95 15.80
C LYS A 230 -16.84 18.96 15.82
N GLU A 231 -17.45 17.79 15.90
CA GLU A 231 -18.92 17.69 15.90
C GLU A 231 -19.49 17.06 17.18
N SER A 232 -18.71 16.19 17.83
CA SER A 232 -19.19 15.56 19.05
C SER A 232 -19.24 16.57 20.21
N THR A 233 -20.33 16.54 20.97
CA THR A 233 -20.44 17.21 22.28
C THR A 233 -19.64 16.48 23.37
N LEU A 234 -19.03 15.35 23.01
CA LEU A 234 -18.25 14.52 23.91
C LEU A 234 -16.94 15.24 24.26
N SER A 235 -16.39 14.88 25.42
CA SER A 235 -15.15 15.44 25.96
C SER A 235 -13.92 14.91 25.20
N THR A 236 -13.92 15.06 23.89
CA THR A 236 -12.80 14.74 23.01
C THR A 236 -11.98 15.98 22.69
N SER A 237 -10.73 15.77 22.28
CA SER A 237 -9.78 16.84 21.96
C SER A 237 -10.36 17.84 20.95
N PRO A 238 -10.17 19.16 21.12
CA PRO A 238 -10.55 20.15 20.12
C PRO A 238 -9.79 19.91 18.81
N ALA A 239 -10.27 20.46 17.70
CA ALA A 239 -9.50 20.45 16.45
C ALA A 239 -8.13 21.12 16.68
N GLN A 240 -7.06 20.54 16.14
CA GLN A 240 -5.69 20.98 16.41
C GLN A 240 -4.90 21.14 15.11
N ALA A 241 -4.30 22.31 14.91
CA ALA A 241 -3.35 22.55 13.83
C ALA A 241 -2.04 21.80 14.09
N LEU A 242 -1.33 21.45 13.01
CA LEU A 242 0.05 21.01 13.12
C LEU A 242 0.92 22.16 13.66
N SER A 243 1.88 21.83 14.53
CA SER A 243 2.83 22.78 15.10
C SER A 243 4.27 22.27 14.99
N GLY A 244 5.25 23.13 15.29
CA GLY A 244 6.67 22.75 15.33
C GLY A 244 7.35 22.59 13.97
N LEU A 245 6.69 22.99 12.87
CA LEU A 245 7.34 23.09 11.56
C LEU A 245 8.25 24.32 11.51
N PRO A 246 9.36 24.28 10.75
CA PRO A 246 10.25 25.44 10.60
C PRO A 246 9.58 26.56 9.80
N PHE A 247 8.66 26.20 8.92
CA PHE A 247 7.73 27.09 8.21
C PHE A 247 6.55 26.28 7.68
N THR A 248 5.44 26.95 7.40
CA THR A 248 4.29 26.31 6.74
C THR A 248 4.59 26.12 5.24
N PRO A 249 4.41 24.91 4.68
CA PRO A 249 4.47 24.69 3.24
C PRO A 249 3.51 25.64 2.51
N SER A 250 4.00 26.35 1.49
CA SER A 250 3.18 27.32 0.75
C SER A 250 1.95 26.65 0.13
N GLY A 251 0.79 27.30 0.23
CA GLY A 251 -0.48 26.77 -0.29
C GLY A 251 -1.22 25.80 0.62
N TYR A 252 -0.74 25.59 1.86
CA TYR A 252 -1.39 24.70 2.84
C TYR A 252 -1.67 25.42 4.17
N ASP A 253 -2.79 25.08 4.80
CA ASP A 253 -3.11 25.47 6.18
C ASP A 253 -2.55 24.42 7.15
N LEU A 254 -2.01 24.84 8.29
CA LEU A 254 -1.56 23.91 9.35
C LEU A 254 -2.70 23.04 9.90
N MET A 255 -3.96 23.48 9.81
CA MET A 255 -5.13 22.68 10.11
C MET A 255 -5.28 21.47 9.17
N ASP A 256 -4.74 21.54 7.96
CA ASP A 256 -4.83 20.47 6.96
C ASP A 256 -3.56 19.62 6.88
N LEU A 257 -2.65 19.79 7.84
CA LEU A 257 -1.40 19.05 7.87
C LEU A 257 -1.31 18.11 9.07
N ARG A 258 -0.58 17.02 8.86
CA ARG A 258 -0.05 16.13 9.90
C ARG A 258 1.39 15.76 9.57
N SER A 259 2.14 15.28 10.55
CA SER A 259 3.53 14.90 10.32
C SER A 259 3.92 13.58 10.96
N THR A 260 4.95 12.96 10.36
CA THR A 260 5.74 11.88 10.92
C THR A 260 7.17 12.35 11.04
N THR A 261 7.72 12.28 12.24
CA THR A 261 9.12 12.62 12.53
C THR A 261 9.88 11.32 12.77
N VAL A 262 10.99 11.16 12.06
CA VAL A 262 11.94 10.05 12.21
C VAL A 262 13.24 10.61 12.75
N GLU A 263 13.64 10.16 13.94
CA GLU A 263 14.95 10.40 14.52
C GLU A 263 15.83 9.19 14.22
N ALA A 264 17.01 9.43 13.67
CA ALA A 264 17.97 8.41 13.29
C ALA A 264 18.99 8.14 14.42
N PRO A 265 19.77 7.04 14.34
CA PRO A 265 20.71 6.67 15.40
C PRO A 265 21.81 7.69 15.68
N ASP A 266 22.14 8.53 14.69
CA ASP A 266 23.13 9.60 14.78
C ASP A 266 22.56 10.91 15.35
N GLY A 267 21.28 10.91 15.76
CA GLY A 267 20.56 12.09 16.23
C GLY A 267 20.00 12.98 15.13
N SER A 268 20.25 12.67 13.85
CA SER A 268 19.65 13.40 12.74
C SER A 268 18.15 13.16 12.70
N LYS A 269 17.40 14.15 12.23
CA LYS A 269 15.93 14.11 12.28
C LYS A 269 15.33 14.44 10.93
N THR A 270 14.34 13.67 10.49
CA THR A 270 13.56 13.94 9.27
C THR A 270 12.09 14.09 9.63
N VAL A 271 11.45 15.18 9.20
CA VAL A 271 10.01 15.41 9.40
C VAL A 271 9.30 15.36 8.05
N HIS A 272 8.48 14.34 7.85
CA HIS A 272 7.60 14.20 6.70
C HIS A 272 6.23 14.81 7.02
N VAL A 273 5.73 15.66 6.12
CA VAL A 273 4.44 16.35 6.29
C VAL A 273 3.49 15.93 5.19
N PHE A 274 2.26 15.62 5.59
CA PHE A 274 1.21 15.12 4.73
C PHE A 274 -0.03 16.01 4.84
N ASN A 275 -0.72 16.20 3.72
CA ASN A 275 -2.07 16.74 3.74
C ASN A 275 -3.02 15.71 4.39
N ARG A 276 -3.95 16.20 5.20
CA ARG A 276 -4.99 15.41 5.87
C ARG A 276 -6.40 15.97 5.66
N SER A 277 -6.55 16.95 4.77
CA SER A 277 -7.87 17.42 4.31
C SER A 277 -8.58 16.30 3.58
N HIS A 278 -9.89 16.22 3.77
CA HIS A 278 -10.79 15.30 3.09
C HIS A 278 -11.08 15.81 1.67
N THR A 279 -10.01 15.92 0.89
CA THR A 279 -10.02 16.41 -0.49
C THR A 279 -9.30 15.40 -1.39
N ALA A 280 -9.16 15.75 -2.66
CA ALA A 280 -8.30 15.05 -3.60
C ALA A 280 -6.86 14.84 -3.11
N LEU A 281 -6.36 15.65 -2.18
CA LEU A 281 -4.98 15.56 -1.70
C LEU A 281 -4.81 14.81 -0.38
N ASP A 282 -5.85 14.13 0.12
CA ASP A 282 -5.76 13.35 1.35
C ASP A 282 -4.53 12.42 1.34
N SER A 283 -3.75 12.51 2.42
CA SER A 283 -2.56 11.71 2.69
C SER A 283 -1.40 11.92 1.71
N LYS A 284 -1.47 12.93 0.83
CA LYS A 284 -0.37 13.30 -0.06
C LYS A 284 0.80 13.92 0.71
N PRO A 285 2.05 13.53 0.44
CA PRO A 285 3.21 14.20 1.01
C PRO A 285 3.35 15.61 0.40
N VAL A 286 3.44 16.62 1.25
CA VAL A 286 3.52 18.03 0.84
C VAL A 286 4.82 18.70 1.27
N ALA A 287 5.49 18.17 2.29
CA ALA A 287 6.83 18.62 2.62
C ALA A 287 7.68 17.54 3.29
N THR A 288 9.00 17.72 3.25
CA THR A 288 9.95 16.99 4.07
C THR A 288 11.06 17.93 4.52
N TYR A 289 11.41 17.85 5.80
CA TYR A 289 12.45 18.65 6.44
C TYR A 289 13.53 17.72 6.98
N TRP A 290 14.79 17.99 6.67
CA TRP A 290 15.95 17.24 7.17
C TRP A 290 16.76 18.14 8.09
N TYR A 291 17.03 17.63 9.29
CA TYR A 291 17.79 18.28 10.33
C TYR A 291 19.08 17.52 10.59
N ASP A 292 20.10 18.27 11.03
CA ASP A 292 21.40 17.73 11.45
C ASP A 292 21.27 16.86 12.70
N THR A 293 22.38 16.21 13.06
CA THR A 293 22.62 15.36 14.25
C THR A 293 22.31 16.02 15.59
N ASN A 294 22.23 17.35 15.65
CA ASN A 294 21.75 18.09 16.82
C ASN A 294 20.21 18.16 16.92
N GLY A 295 19.49 17.55 15.97
CA GLY A 295 18.04 17.46 15.92
C GLY A 295 17.30 18.78 15.70
N THR A 296 17.99 19.91 15.51
CA THR A 296 17.37 21.26 15.52
C THR A 296 17.80 22.14 14.35
N THR A 297 19.02 21.97 13.84
CA THR A 297 19.53 22.70 12.67
C THR A 297 18.93 22.14 11.40
N LEU A 298 18.07 22.91 10.73
CA LEU A 298 17.50 22.54 9.44
C LEU A 298 18.60 22.58 8.37
N LEU A 299 18.86 21.46 7.70
CA LEU A 299 19.85 21.34 6.62
C LEU A 299 19.20 21.42 5.24
N ARG A 300 18.02 20.82 5.10
CA ARG A 300 17.30 20.76 3.83
C ARG A 300 15.80 20.79 4.04
N SER A 301 15.09 21.39 3.10
CA SER A 301 13.64 21.26 2.99
C SER A 301 13.24 20.92 1.56
N LYS A 302 12.14 20.20 1.41
CA LYS A 302 11.51 19.87 0.13
C LYS A 302 10.03 20.13 0.29
N VAL A 303 9.45 21.01 -0.52
CA VAL A 303 8.02 21.31 -0.55
C VAL A 303 7.47 20.87 -1.90
N LEU A 304 6.30 20.25 -1.88
CA LEU A 304 5.59 19.72 -3.04
C LEU A 304 4.25 20.42 -3.17
N HIS A 305 3.92 20.81 -4.40
CA HIS A 305 2.63 21.36 -4.76
C HIS A 305 2.02 20.51 -5.87
N TYR A 306 0.70 20.35 -5.85
CA TYR A 306 -0.01 19.48 -6.76
C TYR A 306 -1.14 20.22 -7.45
N ASP A 307 -1.29 19.96 -8.75
CA ASP A 307 -2.48 20.31 -9.50
C ASP A 307 -3.48 19.15 -9.41
N VAL A 308 -4.75 19.52 -9.19
CA VAL A 308 -5.86 18.58 -9.13
C VAL A 308 -6.74 18.80 -10.35
N VAL A 309 -6.92 17.76 -11.15
CA VAL A 309 -7.74 17.80 -12.36
C VAL A 309 -8.83 16.74 -12.27
N ALA A 310 -10.09 17.13 -12.43
CA ALA A 310 -11.21 16.19 -12.42
C ALA A 310 -11.07 15.15 -13.54
N LYS A 311 -11.35 13.88 -13.23
CA LYS A 311 -11.47 12.82 -14.24
C LYS A 311 -12.84 12.90 -14.91
N SER A 312 -12.92 12.35 -16.11
CA SER A 312 -14.21 12.05 -16.73
C SER A 312 -14.79 10.78 -16.10
N GLY A 313 -15.89 10.92 -15.34
CA GLY A 313 -16.66 9.81 -14.78
C GLY A 313 -16.48 9.63 -13.27
N SER A 314 -17.37 8.82 -12.68
CA SER A 314 -17.36 8.46 -11.26
C SER A 314 -16.86 7.05 -11.07
N VAL A 315 -16.22 6.79 -9.93
CA VAL A 315 -15.78 5.45 -9.56
C VAL A 315 -16.49 4.99 -8.29
N GLY A 316 -16.90 3.73 -8.26
CA GLY A 316 -17.57 3.13 -7.11
C GLY A 316 -17.27 1.64 -7.04
N PHE A 317 -17.42 1.07 -5.85
CA PHE A 317 -17.32 -0.38 -5.66
C PHE A 317 -18.71 -0.96 -5.51
N GLN A 318 -18.99 -2.00 -6.31
CA GLN A 318 -20.16 -2.83 -6.14
C GLN A 318 -19.70 -4.23 -5.74
N SER A 319 -20.00 -4.63 -4.50
CA SER A 319 -19.79 -6.02 -4.10
C SER A 319 -20.94 -6.85 -4.65
N CYS A 320 -20.61 -7.75 -5.57
CA CYS A 320 -21.49 -8.81 -6.04
C CYS A 320 -21.13 -10.13 -5.34
N LYS A 321 -20.69 -10.09 -4.07
CA LYS A 321 -20.35 -11.30 -3.32
C LYS A 321 -21.62 -12.16 -3.21
N PRO A 322 -21.65 -13.35 -3.81
CA PRO A 322 -22.77 -14.26 -3.66
C PRO A 322 -22.75 -14.86 -2.26
N ASP A 323 -23.93 -15.14 -1.72
CA ASP A 323 -24.08 -15.74 -0.39
C ASP A 323 -23.59 -17.20 -0.34
N VAL A 324 -23.36 -17.84 -1.50
CA VAL A 324 -22.95 -19.24 -1.62
C VAL A 324 -21.94 -19.41 -2.77
N TYR A 325 -20.92 -20.25 -2.53
CA TYR A 325 -19.99 -20.74 -3.57
C TYR A 325 -20.20 -22.25 -3.85
N PRO A 326 -20.09 -22.73 -5.10
CA PRO A 326 -19.78 -21.97 -6.31
C PRO A 326 -20.92 -21.05 -6.75
N VAL A 327 -20.57 -19.97 -7.45
CA VAL A 327 -21.53 -18.96 -7.93
C VAL A 327 -22.37 -19.56 -9.06
N LEU A 328 -23.51 -20.15 -8.71
CA LEU A 328 -24.44 -20.71 -9.71
C LEU A 328 -25.36 -19.63 -10.31
N LEU A 329 -25.65 -18.58 -9.53
CA LEU A 329 -26.34 -17.35 -9.93
C LEU A 329 -25.95 -16.20 -8.98
N ILE A 330 -25.73 -14.99 -9.50
CA ILE A 330 -25.63 -13.76 -8.70
C ILE A 330 -27.01 -13.13 -8.69
N ASP A 331 -27.77 -13.35 -7.61
CA ASP A 331 -29.10 -12.76 -7.47
C ASP A 331 -28.97 -11.34 -6.88
N GLY A 332 -28.66 -10.40 -7.77
CA GLY A 332 -28.52 -8.98 -7.44
C GLY A 332 -27.17 -8.60 -6.81
N CYS A 333 -26.48 -7.67 -7.44
CA CYS A 333 -25.34 -7.01 -6.81
C CYS A 333 -25.84 -6.03 -5.74
N GLY A 334 -25.08 -5.87 -4.63
CA GLY A 334 -25.38 -4.87 -3.61
C GLY A 334 -25.42 -3.44 -4.20
N ARG A 335 -25.96 -2.47 -3.46
CA ARG A 335 -25.92 -1.06 -3.90
C ARG A 335 -24.46 -0.63 -4.16
N ILE A 336 -24.24 0.15 -5.21
CA ILE A 336 -22.94 0.79 -5.47
C ILE A 336 -22.59 1.62 -4.24
N GLN A 337 -21.50 1.25 -3.56
CA GLN A 337 -20.97 2.02 -2.45
C GLN A 337 -20.04 3.08 -3.02
N GLN A 338 -20.32 4.33 -2.69
CA GLN A 338 -19.40 5.42 -2.97
C GLN A 338 -18.21 5.36 -2.01
N PHE A 339 -17.05 5.77 -2.49
CA PHE A 339 -15.89 5.94 -1.63
C PHE A 339 -16.17 7.01 -0.58
N GLY A 340 -15.64 6.82 0.63
CA GLY A 340 -15.77 7.82 1.70
C GLY A 340 -15.23 9.20 1.29
N ASN A 341 -14.16 9.22 0.48
CA ASN A 341 -13.59 10.42 -0.14
C ASN A 341 -13.54 10.25 -1.67
N ALA A 342 -14.67 10.48 -2.34
CA ALA A 342 -14.80 10.34 -3.80
C ALA A 342 -13.79 11.20 -4.58
N ASP A 343 -13.54 12.43 -4.13
CA ASP A 343 -12.60 13.37 -4.77
C ASP A 343 -11.21 12.76 -4.97
N MET A 344 -10.71 11.97 -4.03
CA MET A 344 -9.40 11.30 -4.16
C MET A 344 -9.36 10.28 -5.31
N HIS A 345 -10.49 9.69 -5.65
CA HIS A 345 -10.59 8.66 -6.69
C HIS A 345 -11.01 9.25 -8.05
N GLU A 346 -11.77 10.34 -8.04
CA GLU A 346 -12.34 11.02 -9.21
C GLU A 346 -11.47 12.17 -9.73
N THR A 347 -10.25 12.33 -9.20
CA THR A 347 -9.30 13.35 -9.67
C THR A 347 -7.94 12.74 -10.03
N HIS A 348 -7.27 13.35 -10.99
CA HIS A 348 -5.83 13.23 -11.19
C HIS A 348 -5.11 14.21 -10.27
N GLN A 349 -4.03 13.74 -9.65
CA GLN A 349 -3.18 14.55 -8.78
C GLN A 349 -1.78 14.59 -9.41
N TYR A 350 -1.42 15.72 -10.00
CA TYR A 350 -0.17 15.91 -10.70
C TYR A 350 0.78 16.75 -9.85
N LEU A 351 2.05 16.36 -9.73
CA LEU A 351 3.04 17.13 -9.00
C LEU A 351 3.43 18.39 -9.80
N ALA A 352 2.73 19.50 -9.62
CA ALA A 352 2.99 20.74 -10.35
C ALA A 352 4.38 21.33 -10.07
N THR A 353 4.78 21.38 -8.78
CA THR A 353 6.04 22.02 -8.39
C THR A 353 6.71 21.28 -7.24
N GLN A 354 8.05 21.21 -7.31
CA GLN A 354 8.91 20.79 -6.22
C GLN A 354 9.91 21.90 -5.92
N THR A 355 9.94 22.39 -4.69
CA THR A 355 10.96 23.34 -4.23
C THR A 355 11.86 22.68 -3.19
N VAL A 356 13.16 22.62 -3.46
CA VAL A 356 14.19 22.15 -2.55
C VAL A 356 15.01 23.33 -2.07
N ARG A 357 15.18 23.48 -0.76
CA ARG A 357 16.10 24.46 -0.17
C ARG A 357 17.18 23.75 0.63
N THR A 358 18.43 24.15 0.45
CA THR A 358 19.55 23.76 1.33
C THR A 358 19.94 24.95 2.21
N HIS A 359 20.36 24.66 3.42
CA HIS A 359 20.64 25.62 4.49
C HIS A 359 22.10 25.43 4.96
N ASP A 360 23.07 25.78 4.12
CA ASP A 360 24.49 25.60 4.41
C ASP A 360 25.05 26.84 5.14
N GLY A 361 25.38 26.72 6.43
CA GLY A 361 26.04 27.79 7.18
C GLY A 361 25.27 29.12 7.25
N GLY A 362 23.94 29.08 7.12
CA GLY A 362 23.07 30.26 7.08
C GLY A 362 22.75 30.80 5.69
N ALA A 363 23.44 30.33 4.64
CA ALA A 363 23.06 30.61 3.26
C ALA A 363 21.94 29.67 2.80
N VAL A 364 20.94 30.22 2.09
CA VAL A 364 19.83 29.43 1.54
C VAL A 364 19.95 29.35 0.02
N SER A 365 20.17 28.14 -0.50
CA SER A 365 20.08 27.88 -1.93
C SER A 365 18.72 27.26 -2.25
N THR A 366 18.01 27.81 -3.23
CA THR A 366 16.69 27.33 -3.65
C THR A 366 16.76 26.75 -5.06
N TYR A 367 16.21 25.56 -5.22
CA TYR A 367 16.07 24.85 -6.48
C TYR A 367 14.58 24.53 -6.67
N THR A 368 13.98 24.96 -7.76
CA THR A 368 12.58 24.70 -8.07
C THR A 368 12.47 23.91 -9.36
N THR A 369 11.70 22.83 -9.33
CA THR A 369 11.33 22.04 -10.50
C THR A 369 9.84 22.21 -10.74
N HIS A 370 9.46 22.65 -11.93
CA HIS A 370 8.09 22.67 -12.44
C HIS A 370 7.89 21.47 -13.36
N TYR A 371 6.72 20.86 -13.27
CA TYR A 371 6.34 19.73 -14.11
C TYR A 371 5.04 20.11 -14.83
N ASP A 372 5.10 20.08 -16.16
CA ASP A 372 4.03 20.56 -17.03
C ASP A 372 3.72 19.52 -18.11
N ASP A 373 2.64 19.77 -18.85
CA ASP A 373 2.22 19.01 -20.04
C ASP A 373 2.12 17.50 -19.76
N TYR A 374 1.27 17.09 -18.80
CA TYR A 374 1.09 15.66 -18.49
C TYR A 374 0.42 14.90 -19.63
N ASN A 375 0.87 13.66 -19.90
CA ASN A 375 0.17 12.74 -20.78
C ASN A 375 -1.01 12.04 -20.07
N ASP A 376 -1.80 11.27 -20.81
CA ASP A 376 -2.98 10.55 -20.30
C ASP A 376 -2.66 9.53 -19.17
N TYR A 377 -1.39 9.15 -19.02
CA TYR A 377 -0.90 8.26 -17.96
C TYR A 377 -0.32 9.03 -16.76
N GLY A 378 -0.44 10.36 -16.75
CA GLY A 378 0.05 11.21 -15.67
C GLY A 378 1.57 11.32 -15.59
N LYS A 379 2.27 11.23 -16.72
CA LYS A 379 3.70 11.51 -16.82
C LYS A 379 3.93 12.92 -17.41
N PRO A 380 4.79 13.76 -16.81
CA PRO A 380 5.05 15.09 -17.33
C PRO A 380 5.88 15.01 -18.62
N LEU A 381 5.42 15.69 -19.68
CA LEU A 381 6.15 15.78 -20.94
C LEU A 381 7.14 16.95 -20.92
N ARG A 382 7.00 17.89 -19.99
CA ARG A 382 7.91 19.02 -19.81
C ARG A 382 8.31 19.17 -18.35
N VAL A 383 9.61 19.36 -18.13
CA VAL A 383 10.18 19.64 -16.80
C VAL A 383 11.07 20.88 -16.91
N HIS A 384 10.83 21.87 -16.04
CA HIS A 384 11.64 23.08 -15.96
C HIS A 384 12.27 23.21 -14.58
N GLU A 385 13.59 23.15 -14.52
CA GLU A 385 14.39 23.27 -13.31
C GLU A 385 15.05 24.64 -13.26
N GLN A 386 14.99 25.33 -12.14
CA GLN A 386 15.57 26.66 -11.96
C GLN A 386 16.23 26.84 -10.59
N SER A 387 17.33 27.58 -10.57
CA SER A 387 18.03 28.03 -9.36
C SER A 387 18.78 29.33 -9.63
N ALA A 388 19.51 29.85 -8.64
CA ALA A 388 20.36 31.02 -8.81
C ALA A 388 21.49 30.81 -9.84
N GLN A 389 21.84 29.56 -10.15
CA GLN A 389 22.90 29.20 -11.09
C GLN A 389 22.41 29.08 -12.55
N GLY A 390 21.10 29.10 -12.78
CA GLY A 390 20.51 29.03 -14.12
C GLY A 390 19.24 28.18 -14.18
N SER A 391 18.81 27.88 -15.41
CA SER A 391 17.61 27.10 -15.70
C SER A 391 17.88 25.99 -16.71
N ARG A 392 17.19 24.86 -16.57
CA ARG A 392 17.22 23.72 -17.49
C ARG A 392 15.79 23.33 -17.87
N TYR A 393 15.58 23.04 -19.15
CA TYR A 393 14.34 22.48 -19.65
C TYR A 393 14.58 21.08 -20.19
N THR A 394 13.71 20.14 -19.85
CA THR A 394 13.67 18.79 -20.41
C THR A 394 12.31 18.55 -21.01
N ARG A 395 12.28 18.04 -22.25
CA ARG A 395 11.07 17.55 -22.89
C ARG A 395 11.20 16.04 -23.09
N THR A 396 10.20 15.31 -22.64
CA THR A 396 10.13 13.85 -22.76
C THR A 396 8.96 13.49 -23.66
N THR A 397 9.16 12.55 -24.58
CA THR A 397 8.11 11.96 -25.40
C THR A 397 8.07 10.46 -25.16
N TYR A 398 6.87 9.91 -25.04
CA TYR A 398 6.66 8.48 -24.86
C TYR A 398 6.17 7.87 -26.18
N GLN A 399 6.75 6.75 -26.59
CA GLN A 399 6.22 5.95 -27.69
C GLN A 399 5.33 4.87 -27.07
N HIS A 400 4.03 5.06 -27.17
CA HIS A 400 3.06 4.05 -26.74
C HIS A 400 2.68 3.20 -27.94
N ASP A 401 3.04 1.92 -27.92
CA ASP A 401 2.55 0.94 -28.88
C ASP A 401 1.47 0.09 -28.20
N THR A 402 0.22 0.49 -28.40
CA THR A 402 -0.95 -0.20 -27.85
C THR A 402 -1.23 -1.53 -28.56
N GLN A 403 -0.58 -1.82 -29.69
CA GLN A 403 -0.68 -3.09 -30.38
C GLN A 403 0.29 -4.13 -29.82
N LEU A 404 1.47 -3.69 -29.37
CA LEU A 404 2.50 -4.55 -28.77
C LEU A 404 2.54 -4.50 -27.24
N TRP A 405 1.66 -3.74 -26.59
CA TRP A 405 1.64 -3.54 -25.13
C TRP A 405 2.98 -3.05 -24.56
N VAL A 406 3.72 -2.26 -25.35
CA VAL A 406 4.95 -1.61 -24.90
C VAL A 406 4.56 -0.23 -24.38
N LEU A 407 4.65 -0.07 -23.06
CA LEU A 407 4.34 1.17 -22.33
C LEU A 407 5.50 2.16 -22.32
#